data_AF-A0A2P1E8P0-F1
#
_entry.id   AF-A0A2P1E8P0-F1
#
_cell.length_a   1.000
_cell.length_b   1.000
_cell.length_c   1.000
_cell.angle_alpha   90.00
_cell.angle_beta   90.00
_cell.angle_gamma   90.00
#
_symmetry.space_group_name_H-M   'P 1'
#
loop_
_entity.id
_entity.type
_entity.pdbx_description
1 polymer ?
#
loop_
_entity_poly.entity_id
_entity_poly.type
_entity_poly.pdbx_seq_one_letter_code
_entity_poly.pdbx_strand_id
1 'polypeptide(L)' 'EDEWTDAVQAVWDRWVLEGTAKALAPTLALFHEMRSAGWQIAFITGRDESQRNVTIENLLAVGYSGWQSLTL' A
#
# COMPACT_ATOMS: atom_id res chain seq x y z
N GLU A 1 -10.10 18.60 19.21
CA GLU A 1 -10.16 17.69 18.05
C GLU A 1 -11.49 17.91 17.36
N ASP A 2 -11.47 17.90 16.03
CA ASP A 2 -12.62 18.26 15.18
C ASP A 2 -13.33 16.97 14.79
N GLU A 3 -14.58 16.77 15.22
CA GLU A 3 -15.37 15.54 15.02
C GLU A 3 -15.39 15.06 13.55
N TRP A 4 -15.26 16.00 12.62
CA TRP A 4 -15.16 15.73 11.18
C TRP A 4 -13.90 14.97 10.79
N THR A 5 -12.78 15.19 11.49
CA THR A 5 -11.50 14.52 11.20
C THR A 5 -11.55 13.06 11.63
N ASP A 6 -12.13 12.77 12.79
CA ASP A 6 -12.26 11.42 13.31
C ASP A 6 -13.17 10.55 12.44
N ALA A 7 -14.27 11.13 11.95
CA ALA A 7 -15.17 10.44 11.04
C ALA A 7 -14.50 10.10 9.69
N VAL A 8 -13.73 11.03 9.12
CA VAL A 8 -12.98 10.79 7.88
C VAL A 8 -11.91 9.71 8.09
N GLN A 9 -11.19 9.76 9.20
CA GLN A 9 -10.18 8.75 9.55
C GLN A 9 -10.82 7.36 9.68
N ALA A 10 -11.95 7.24 10.38
CA ALA A 10 -12.65 5.96 10.54
C ALA A 10 -13.17 5.38 9.21
N VAL A 11 -13.60 6.23 8.26
CA VAL A 11 -13.99 5.79 6.92
C VAL A 11 -12.78 5.30 6.14
N TRP A 12 -11.67 6.03 6.21
CA TRP A 12 -10.41 5.63 5.58
C TRP A 12 -9.91 4.28 6.10
N ASP A 13 -9.84 4.11 7.43
CA ASP A 13 -9.34 2.88 8.03
C ASP A 13 -10.18 1.67 7.64
N ARG A 14 -11.51 1.83 7.57
CA ARG A 14 -12.41 0.78 7.08
C ARG A 14 -12.09 0.39 5.65
N TRP A 15 -11.91 1.36 4.77
CA TRP A 15 -11.56 1.09 3.37
C TRP A 15 -10.19 0.41 3.23
N VAL A 16 -9.20 0.79 4.06
CA VAL A 16 -7.90 0.10 4.06
C VAL A 16 -8.05 -1.37 4.49
N LEU A 17 -8.87 -1.64 5.51
CA LEU A 17 -9.13 -2.99 6.02
C LEU A 17 -9.89 -3.88 5.03
N GLU A 18 -10.59 -3.30 4.05
CA GLU A 18 -11.19 -4.08 2.94
C GLU A 18 -10.11 -4.75 2.08
N GLY A 19 -8.90 -4.16 1.98
CA GLY A 19 -7.79 -4.79 1.27
C GLY A 19 -8.04 -4.98 -0.24
N THR A 20 -8.85 -4.10 -0.85
CA THR A 20 -9.26 -4.19 -2.26
C THR A 20 -8.75 -3.03 -3.13
N ALA A 21 -7.70 -2.34 -2.69
CA ALA A 21 -7.16 -1.20 -3.42
C ALA A 21 -6.46 -1.67 -4.71
N LYS A 22 -6.92 -1.17 -5.86
CA LYS A 22 -6.37 -1.54 -7.18
C LYS A 22 -4.99 -0.92 -7.40
N ALA A 23 -4.12 -1.64 -8.11
CA ALA A 23 -2.87 -1.06 -8.60
C ALA A 23 -3.13 -0.01 -9.70
N LEU A 24 -2.32 1.04 -9.69
CA LEU A 24 -2.17 1.93 -10.84
C LEU A 24 -1.31 1.22 -11.89
N ALA A 25 -1.89 0.88 -13.05
CA ALA A 25 -1.22 0.07 -14.06
C ALA A 25 0.15 0.63 -14.51
N PRO A 26 0.34 1.95 -14.74
CA PRO A 26 1.65 2.49 -15.10
C PRO A 26 2.71 2.31 -14.00
N THR A 27 2.33 2.46 -12.73
CA THR A 27 3.25 2.30 -11.58
C THR A 27 3.66 0.84 -11.40
N LEU A 28 2.72 -0.09 -11.60
CA LEU A 28 3.02 -1.53 -11.52
C LEU A 28 4.00 -1.95 -12.62
N ALA A 29 3.80 -1.47 -13.85
CA ALA A 29 4.71 -1.72 -14.97
C ALA A 29 6.13 -1.19 -14.65
N LEU A 30 6.22 0.06 -14.18
CA LEU A 30 7.50 0.66 -13.78
C LEU A 30 8.17 -0.13 -12.64
N PHE A 31 7.41 -0.58 -11.64
CA PHE A 31 7.94 -1.41 -10.56
C PHE A 31 8.57 -2.70 -11.09
N HIS A 32 7.90 -3.41 -12.00
CA HIS A 32 8.44 -4.63 -12.60
C HIS A 32 9.68 -4.35 -13.45
N GLU A 33 9.68 -3.29 -14.25
CA GLU A 33 10.85 -2.88 -15.04
C GLU A 33 12.06 -2.59 -14.14
N MET A 34 11.89 -1.76 -13.11
CA MET A 34 12.97 -1.44 -12.16
C MET A 34 13.46 -2.68 -11.41
N ARG A 35 12.55 -3.56 -10.96
CA ARG A 35 12.93 -4.82 -10.33
C ARG A 35 13.74 -5.71 -11.27
N SER A 36 13.30 -5.84 -12.53
CA SER A 36 14.00 -6.64 -13.55
C SER A 36 15.40 -6.10 -13.86
N ALA A 37 15.59 -4.78 -13.75
CA ALA A 37 16.87 -4.11 -13.89
C ALA A 37 17.74 -4.17 -12.62
N GLY A 38 17.32 -4.89 -11.58
CA GLY A 38 18.09 -5.13 -10.36
C GLY A 38 17.94 -4.05 -9.27
N TRP A 39 16.98 -3.14 -9.40
CA TRP A 39 16.76 -2.11 -8.39
C TRP A 39 16.11 -2.69 -7.13
N GLN A 40 16.49 -2.13 -5.99
CA GLN A 40 15.82 -2.31 -4.72
C GLN A 40 14.76 -1.23 -4.56
N ILE A 41 13.52 -1.64 -4.28
CA ILE A 41 12.38 -0.72 -4.16
C ILE A 41 11.83 -0.82 -2.76
N ALA A 42 11.62 0.33 -2.11
CA ALA A 42 10.94 0.44 -0.83
C ALA A 42 9.59 1.15 -1.00
N PHE A 43 8.59 0.72 -0.24
CA PHE A 43 7.33 1.43 -0.10
C PHE A 43 7.34 2.27 1.17
N ILE A 44 6.92 3.52 1.06
CA ILE A 44 6.71 4.44 2.18
C ILE A 44 5.27 4.95 2.07
N THR A 45 4.46 4.69 3.08
CA THR A 45 3.07 5.12 3.15
C THR A 45 2.85 5.92 4.45
N GLY A 46 1.63 6.44 4.64
CA GLY A 46 1.16 6.96 5.93
C GLY A 46 0.02 6.12 6.48
N ARG A 47 0.10 4.79 6.30
CA ARG A 47 -0.92 3.88 6.82
C ARG A 47 -0.58 3.59 8.27
N ASP A 48 -1.57 3.25 9.10
CA ASP A 48 -1.24 2.86 10.47
C ASP A 48 -0.54 1.49 10.49
N GLU A 49 0.39 1.28 11.41
CA GLU A 49 1.14 0.03 11.54
C GLU A 49 0.22 -1.19 11.73
N SER A 50 -0.95 -1.01 12.38
CA SER A 50 -1.98 -2.05 12.49
C SER A 50 -2.54 -2.53 11.14
N GLN A 51 -2.38 -1.73 10.09
CA GLN A 51 -2.82 -2.02 8.70
C GLN A 51 -1.73 -2.72 7.88
N ARG A 52 -0.58 -3.09 8.48
CA ARG A 52 0.53 -3.72 7.76
C ARG A 52 0.12 -4.97 6.99
N ASN A 53 -0.55 -5.92 7.66
CA ASN A 53 -0.86 -7.21 7.05
C ASN A 53 -1.80 -7.06 5.85
N VAL A 54 -2.89 -6.32 6.00
CA VAL A 54 -3.83 -6.07 4.88
C VAL A 54 -3.18 -5.30 3.73
N THR A 55 -2.23 -4.40 4.04
CA THR A 55 -1.44 -3.68 3.02
C THR A 55 -0.55 -4.64 2.24
N ILE A 56 0.16 -5.54 2.92
CA ILE A 56 1.01 -6.55 2.29
C ILE A 56 0.18 -7.49 1.41
N GLU A 57 -0.94 -8.00 1.94
CA GLU A 57 -1.83 -8.90 1.20
C GLU A 57 -2.38 -8.23 -0.06
N ASN A 58 -2.84 -6.98 0.03
CA ASN A 58 -3.32 -6.24 -1.13
C ASN A 58 -2.19 -5.98 -2.15
N LEU A 59 -0.98 -5.59 -1.72
CA LEU A 59 0.17 -5.40 -2.61
C LEU A 59 0.50 -6.68 -3.40
N LEU A 60 0.55 -7.82 -2.71
CA LEU A 60 0.77 -9.13 -3.33
C LEU A 60 -0.36 -9.47 -4.32
N ALA A 61 -1.61 -9.27 -3.92
CA ALA A 61 -2.78 -9.57 -4.73
C ALA A 61 -2.81 -8.76 -6.04
N VAL A 62 -2.35 -7.51 -6.01
CA VAL A 62 -2.29 -6.64 -7.21
C VAL A 62 -0.98 -6.73 -7.98
N GLY A 63 -0.10 -7.67 -7.63
CA GLY A 63 1.09 -8.02 -8.43
C GLY A 63 2.40 -7.34 -8.02
N TYR A 64 2.43 -6.61 -6.91
CA TYR A 64 3.70 -6.18 -6.31
C TYR A 64 4.30 -7.33 -5.51
N SER A 65 5.56 -7.68 -5.74
CA SER A 65 6.27 -8.68 -4.95
C SER A 65 7.78 -8.41 -4.95
N GLY A 66 8.46 -8.87 -3.89
CA GLY A 66 9.92 -8.75 -3.78
C GLY A 66 10.43 -7.32 -3.60
N TRP A 67 9.63 -6.43 -3.00
CA TRP A 67 10.13 -5.14 -2.51
C TRP A 67 11.11 -5.35 -1.34
N GLN A 68 12.02 -4.41 -1.16
CA GLN A 68 13.07 -4.46 -0.14
C GLN A 68 12.54 -4.16 1.26
N SER A 69 11.68 -3.15 1.40
CA SER A 69 11.08 -2.75 2.67
C SER A 69 9.74 -2.06 2.45
N LEU A 70 8.90 -2.10 3.49
CA LEU A 70 7.61 -1.42 3.56
C LEU A 70 7.55 -0.69 4.91
N THR A 71 7.60 0.63 4.87
CA THR A 71 7.42 1.52 6.02
C THR A 71 6.00 2.09 5.95
N LEU A 72 5.24 1.93 7.04
CA LEU A 72 3.87 2.41 7.13
C LEU A 72 3.76 3.80 7.72
#